data_AF-B6AY98-F1
#
_entry.id   AF-B6AY98-F1
#
_cell.length_a   1.000
_cell.length_b   1.000
_cell.length_c   1.000
_cell.angle_alpha   90.00
_cell.angle_beta   90.00
_cell.angle_gamma   90.00
#
_symmetry.space_group_name_H-M   'P 1'
#
loop_
_entity.id
_entity.type
_entity.pdbx_description
1 polymer ?
#
loop_
_entity_poly.entity_id
_entity_poly.type
_entity_poly.pdbx_seq_one_letter_code
_entity_poly.pdbx_strand_id
1 'polypeptide(L)'
;MGDYAQVSIAARGFYALEFLLFDDAFLATDAPEYHCTLVQTISADIAATSQDILGNWTETYANKMRNPSPDSLYQSNEEVLQELFKALSAGLQFTSETRLGRPLGTFDRPRAKRAEARRSARSSKHVKLSLKALNELTVALSEADDVLSDKLDKGFKKALAKLSDLNDPTFASLLEPQTRIKVKVIQQSVDAVRAIVRAELGPSLSVAAGFNSLDGD
;
A
#
# COMPACT_ATOMS: atom_id res chain seq x y z
N MET A 1 21.74 27.23 1.65
CA MET A 1 20.96 26.11 2.22
C MET A 1 20.80 25.08 1.13
N GLY A 2 21.25 23.85 1.34
CA GLY A 2 21.02 22.77 0.36
C GLY A 2 19.53 22.50 0.21
N ASP A 3 19.11 22.13 -1.00
CA ASP A 3 17.73 21.76 -1.29
C ASP A 3 17.32 20.56 -0.42
N TYR A 4 16.23 20.69 0.34
CA TYR A 4 15.72 19.62 1.20
C TYR A 4 15.36 18.37 0.38
N ALA A 5 15.07 18.52 -0.91
CA ALA A 5 14.84 17.39 -1.82
C ALA A 5 16.09 16.51 -2.03
N GLN A 6 17.29 16.97 -1.64
CA GLN A 6 18.54 16.20 -1.72
C GLN A 6 18.88 15.47 -0.42
N VAL A 7 18.08 15.67 0.64
CA VAL A 7 18.27 14.96 1.91
C VAL A 7 17.88 13.48 1.75
N SER A 8 18.54 12.60 2.50
CA SER A 8 18.25 11.17 2.54
C SER A 8 16.74 10.90 2.67
N ILE A 9 16.24 9.98 1.86
CA ILE A 9 14.82 9.57 1.87
C ILE A 9 14.35 9.09 3.24
N ALA A 10 15.26 8.56 4.07
CA ALA A 10 14.96 8.14 5.43
C ALA A 10 14.56 9.30 6.36
N ALA A 11 14.94 10.53 6.02
CA ALA A 11 14.63 11.74 6.77
C ALA A 11 13.54 12.60 6.09
N ARG A 12 12.86 12.08 5.07
CA ARG A 12 11.79 12.75 4.32
C ARG A 12 10.47 11.97 4.42
N GLY A 13 9.38 12.61 3.98
CA GLY A 13 8.07 11.96 3.82
C GLY A 13 7.35 11.64 5.13
N PHE A 14 6.26 10.89 5.00
CA PHE A 14 5.32 10.64 6.11
C PHE A 14 5.93 9.91 7.30
N TYR A 15 6.91 9.03 7.10
CA TYR A 15 7.54 8.33 8.22
C TYR A 15 8.42 9.26 9.04
N ALA A 16 9.24 10.11 8.41
CA ALA A 16 10.02 11.10 9.12
C ALA A 16 9.11 12.08 9.89
N LEU A 17 8.04 12.54 9.24
CA LEU A 17 7.03 13.38 9.89
C LEU A 17 6.35 12.68 11.07
N GLU A 18 6.03 11.39 10.94
CA GLU A 18 5.43 10.61 12.02
C GLU A 18 6.37 10.53 13.25
N PHE A 19 7.67 10.35 13.06
CA PHE A 19 8.62 10.36 14.16
C PHE A 19 8.63 11.70 14.90
N LEU A 20 8.65 12.81 14.17
CA LEU A 20 8.65 14.15 14.79
C LEU A 20 7.35 14.39 15.57
N LEU A 21 6.20 13.97 15.05
CA LEU A 21 4.91 14.28 15.65
C LEU A 21 4.46 13.32 16.76
N PHE A 22 5.00 12.09 16.82
CA PHE A 22 4.44 11.03 17.67
C PHE A 22 5.48 10.23 18.47
N ASP A 23 6.78 10.49 18.34
CA ASP A 23 7.80 9.82 19.16
C ASP A 23 8.19 10.72 20.34
N ASP A 24 8.05 10.20 21.56
CA ASP A 24 8.25 10.96 22.81
C ASP A 24 9.62 11.64 22.87
N ALA A 25 10.65 11.02 22.29
CA ALA A 25 12.00 11.57 22.24
C ALA A 25 12.10 12.89 21.45
N PHE A 26 11.24 13.07 20.45
CA PHE A 26 11.20 14.28 19.64
C PHE A 26 10.21 15.32 20.18
N LEU A 27 9.16 14.87 20.89
CA LEU A 27 8.22 15.76 21.56
C LEU A 27 8.83 16.44 22.79
N ALA A 28 9.74 15.77 23.49
CA ALA A 28 10.46 16.29 24.65
C ALA A 28 11.76 17.05 24.28
N THR A 29 11.83 17.65 23.08
CA THR A 29 13.06 18.29 22.59
C THR A 29 13.36 19.63 23.26
N ASP A 30 14.64 19.86 23.58
CA ASP A 30 15.14 21.16 24.09
C ASP A 30 15.28 22.24 22.99
N ALA A 31 14.94 21.92 21.74
CA ALA A 31 15.03 22.83 20.59
C ALA A 31 13.68 22.97 19.84
N PRO A 32 12.64 23.55 20.48
CA PRO A 32 11.28 23.59 19.94
C PRO A 32 11.16 24.36 18.62
N GLU A 33 11.95 25.42 18.44
CA GLU A 33 11.96 26.22 17.21
C GLU A 33 12.48 25.41 16.02
N TYR A 34 13.62 24.73 16.19
CA TYR A 34 14.19 23.85 15.16
C TYR A 34 13.25 22.71 14.81
N HIS A 35 12.62 22.09 15.81
CA HIS A 35 11.63 21.04 15.61
C HIS A 35 10.45 21.53 14.75
N CYS A 36 9.92 22.71 15.09
CA CYS A 36 8.81 23.31 14.35
C CYS A 36 9.19 23.64 12.90
N THR A 37 10.38 24.23 12.69
CA THR A 37 10.92 24.49 11.34
C THR A 37 11.09 23.20 10.55
N LEU A 38 11.58 22.12 11.17
CA LEU A 38 11.75 20.84 10.51
C LEU A 38 10.40 20.25 10.10
N VAL A 39 9.41 20.22 10.99
CA VAL A 39 8.04 19.76 10.68
C VAL A 39 7.43 20.52 9.49
N GLN A 40 7.58 21.85 9.47
CA GLN A 40 7.12 22.68 8.34
C GLN A 40 7.85 22.33 7.05
N THR A 41 9.18 22.12 7.12
CA THR A 41 10.01 21.75 5.97
C THR A 41 9.59 20.40 5.38
N ILE A 42 9.42 19.37 6.22
CA ILE A 42 8.96 18.04 5.75
C ILE A 42 7.56 18.14 5.13
N SER A 43 6.67 18.91 5.77
CA SER A 43 5.29 19.06 5.30
C SER A 43 5.22 19.76 3.94
N ALA A 44 6.02 20.81 3.73
CA ALA A 44 6.13 21.49 2.44
C ALA A 44 6.70 20.57 1.35
N ASP A 45 7.71 19.76 1.67
CA ASP A 45 8.28 18.75 0.76
C ASP A 45 7.27 17.66 0.35
N ILE A 46 6.48 17.16 1.31
CA ILE A 46 5.37 16.23 1.04
C ILE A 46 4.34 16.88 0.11
N ALA A 47 3.98 18.14 0.36
CA ALA A 47 3.01 18.86 -0.45
C ALA A 47 3.51 19.07 -1.89
N ALA A 48 4.76 19.49 -2.07
CA ALA A 48 5.39 19.64 -3.37
C ALA A 48 5.42 18.30 -4.13
N THR A 49 5.93 17.24 -3.49
CA THR A 49 5.98 15.90 -4.09
C THR A 49 4.59 15.39 -4.49
N SER A 50 3.57 15.65 -3.67
CA SER A 50 2.19 15.26 -3.98
C SER A 50 1.61 16.02 -5.16
N GLN A 51 1.94 17.31 -5.29
CA GLN A 51 1.54 18.14 -6.43
C GLN A 51 2.23 17.67 -7.71
N ASP A 52 3.53 17.35 -7.66
CA ASP A 52 4.28 16.82 -8.80
C ASP A 52 3.70 15.48 -9.27
N ILE A 53 3.38 14.56 -8.35
CA ILE A 53 2.74 13.29 -8.68
C ILE A 53 1.38 13.53 -9.35
N LEU A 54 0.56 14.43 -8.80
CA LEU A 54 -0.75 14.75 -9.37
C LEU A 54 -0.60 15.35 -10.77
N GLY A 55 0.24 16.36 -10.94
CA GLY A 55 0.51 17.01 -12.23
C GLY A 55 1.00 16.02 -13.27
N ASN A 56 2.05 15.24 -12.94
CA ASN A 56 2.57 14.21 -13.84
C ASN A 56 1.50 13.19 -14.25
N TRP A 57 0.64 12.78 -13.30
CA TRP A 57 -0.46 11.86 -13.59
C TRP A 57 -1.50 12.48 -14.53
N THR A 58 -2.04 13.65 -14.18
CA THR A 58 -3.17 14.27 -14.89
C THR A 58 -2.78 14.86 -16.23
N GLU A 59 -1.57 15.41 -16.35
CA GLU A 59 -1.11 16.11 -17.54
C GLU A 59 -0.50 15.16 -18.57
N THR A 60 0.13 14.07 -18.14
CA THR A 60 0.88 13.19 -19.07
C THR A 60 0.53 11.71 -18.95
N TYR A 61 0.71 11.11 -17.77
CA TYR A 61 0.72 9.65 -17.63
C TYR A 61 -0.65 9.02 -17.91
N ALA A 62 -1.73 9.62 -17.42
CA ALA A 62 -3.09 9.15 -17.68
C ALA A 62 -3.47 9.23 -19.17
N ASN A 63 -2.97 10.25 -19.90
CA ASN A 63 -3.21 10.37 -21.33
C ASN A 63 -2.51 9.26 -22.13
N LYS A 64 -1.27 8.90 -21.73
CA LYS A 64 -0.51 7.80 -22.33
C LYS A 64 -1.20 6.45 -22.15
N MET A 65 -1.83 6.21 -20.99
CA MET A 65 -2.64 5.00 -20.76
C MET A 65 -3.93 4.98 -21.59
N ARG A 66 -4.61 6.12 -21.75
CA ARG A 66 -5.89 6.19 -22.47
C ARG A 66 -5.72 6.14 -23.99
N ASN A 67 -4.55 6.50 -24.49
CA ASN A 67 -4.25 6.56 -25.92
C ASN A 67 -2.96 5.78 -26.22
N PRO A 68 -2.96 4.44 -26.06
CA PRO A 68 -1.83 3.64 -26.43
C PRO A 68 -1.57 3.74 -27.94
N SER A 69 -0.30 3.76 -28.33
CA SER A 69 0.13 3.83 -29.74
C SER A 69 1.57 3.34 -29.88
N PRO A 70 2.01 2.95 -31.09
CA PRO A 70 3.35 2.39 -31.30
C PRO A 70 4.51 3.28 -30.80
N ASP A 71 4.32 4.60 -30.76
CA ASP A 71 5.32 5.58 -30.31
C ASP A 71 5.10 6.09 -28.88
N SER A 72 4.13 5.51 -28.14
CA SER A 72 3.81 5.88 -26.75
C SER A 72 4.48 4.93 -25.75
N LEU A 73 4.40 5.27 -24.45
CA LEU A 73 4.85 4.41 -23.35
C LEU A 73 4.14 3.06 -23.34
N TYR A 74 2.84 3.07 -23.66
CA TYR A 74 2.03 1.87 -23.84
C TYR A 74 1.67 1.75 -25.31
N GLN A 75 2.00 0.63 -25.91
CA GLN A 75 1.79 0.36 -27.33
C GLN A 75 0.41 -0.24 -27.60
N SER A 76 -0.22 -0.85 -26.60
CA SER A 76 -1.54 -1.45 -26.72
C SER A 76 -2.37 -1.34 -25.43
N ASN A 77 -3.67 -1.62 -25.53
CA ASN A 77 -4.55 -1.66 -24.35
C ASN A 77 -4.15 -2.79 -23.38
N GLU A 78 -3.63 -3.90 -23.92
CA GLU A 78 -3.15 -5.03 -23.13
C GLU A 78 -1.98 -4.62 -22.24
N GLU A 79 -1.02 -3.84 -22.72
CA GLU A 79 0.08 -3.33 -21.89
C GLU A 79 -0.41 -2.41 -20.76
N VAL A 80 -1.44 -1.60 -21.01
CA VAL A 80 -2.06 -0.76 -19.96
C VAL A 80 -2.73 -1.64 -18.90
N LEU A 81 -3.47 -2.67 -19.32
CA LEU A 81 -4.09 -3.63 -18.40
C LEU A 81 -3.04 -4.42 -17.61
N GLN A 82 -1.90 -4.76 -18.23
CA GLN A 82 -0.77 -5.39 -17.55
C GLN A 82 -0.19 -4.50 -16.45
N GLU A 83 -0.01 -3.19 -16.71
CA GLU A 83 0.49 -2.27 -15.69
C GLU A 83 -0.48 -2.13 -14.51
N LEU A 84 -1.79 -2.01 -14.78
CA LEU A 84 -2.81 -1.95 -13.72
C LEU A 84 -2.87 -3.26 -12.93
N PHE A 85 -2.74 -4.40 -13.61
CA PHE A 85 -2.66 -5.71 -12.97
C PHE A 85 -1.39 -5.88 -12.11
N LYS A 86 -0.24 -5.35 -12.57
CA LYS A 86 1.01 -5.27 -11.81
C LYS A 86 0.80 -4.46 -10.52
N ALA A 87 0.20 -3.28 -10.63
CA ALA A 87 -0.11 -2.42 -9.48
C ALA A 87 -1.04 -3.11 -8.46
N LEU A 88 -2.09 -3.78 -8.93
CA LEU A 88 -3.00 -4.57 -8.09
C LEU A 88 -2.24 -5.70 -7.35
N SER A 89 -1.47 -6.50 -8.10
CA SER A 89 -0.73 -7.64 -7.59
C SER A 89 0.32 -7.22 -6.55
N ALA A 90 1.09 -6.18 -6.86
CA ALA A 90 2.08 -5.60 -5.96
C ALA A 90 1.44 -5.00 -4.70
N GLY A 91 0.32 -4.28 -4.83
CA GLY A 91 -0.38 -3.70 -3.69
C GLY A 91 -0.95 -4.74 -2.73
N LEU A 92 -1.51 -5.84 -3.26
CA LEU A 92 -1.96 -6.96 -2.45
C LEU A 92 -0.78 -7.69 -1.77
N GLN A 93 0.31 -7.92 -2.51
CA GLN A 93 1.53 -8.50 -1.96
C GLN A 93 2.09 -7.66 -0.83
N PHE A 94 2.25 -6.35 -1.04
CA PHE A 94 2.75 -5.44 -0.02
C PHE A 94 1.84 -5.42 1.21
N THR A 95 0.53 -5.45 1.02
CA THR A 95 -0.43 -5.51 2.13
C THR A 95 -0.28 -6.80 2.93
N SER A 96 -0.16 -7.96 2.26
CA SER A 96 0.01 -9.26 2.92
C SER A 96 1.38 -9.39 3.60
N GLU A 97 2.47 -9.16 2.88
CA GLU A 97 3.83 -9.47 3.33
C GLU A 97 4.43 -8.36 4.17
N THR A 98 4.17 -7.10 3.83
CA THR A 98 4.74 -5.94 4.52
C THR A 98 3.83 -5.45 5.64
N ARG A 99 2.59 -5.05 5.33
CA ARG A 99 1.72 -4.42 6.34
C ARG A 99 1.22 -5.40 7.40
N LEU A 100 0.97 -6.65 7.02
CA LEU A 100 0.54 -7.71 7.94
C LEU A 100 1.71 -8.65 8.33
N GLY A 101 2.50 -9.09 7.36
CA GLY A 101 3.55 -10.10 7.57
C GLY A 101 4.73 -9.63 8.43
N ARG A 102 5.25 -8.42 8.19
CA ARG A 102 6.37 -7.90 9.00
C ARG A 102 6.04 -7.78 10.49
N PRO A 103 4.89 -7.23 10.92
CA PRO A 103 4.55 -7.21 12.34
C PRO A 103 4.22 -8.59 12.91
N LEU A 104 3.62 -9.50 12.12
CA LEU A 104 3.36 -10.88 12.53
C LEU A 104 4.64 -11.65 12.91
N GLY A 105 5.75 -11.42 12.20
CA GLY A 105 7.01 -12.14 12.43
C GLY A 105 6.85 -13.66 12.40
N THR A 106 7.72 -14.38 13.11
CA THR A 106 7.52 -15.83 13.35
C THR A 106 6.56 -16.04 14.52
N PHE A 107 6.17 -17.28 14.78
CA PHE A 107 5.32 -17.61 15.93
C PHE A 107 6.00 -17.19 17.25
N ASP A 108 7.26 -17.58 17.44
CA ASP A 108 8.01 -17.31 18.68
C ASP A 108 8.57 -15.88 18.76
N ARG A 109 8.57 -15.13 17.65
CA ARG A 109 9.17 -13.79 17.58
C ARG A 109 8.26 -12.81 16.81
N PRO A 110 7.08 -12.46 17.34
CA PRO A 110 6.27 -11.38 16.78
C PRO A 110 7.05 -10.06 16.81
N ARG A 111 6.77 -9.18 15.84
CA ARG A 111 7.52 -7.94 15.62
C ARG A 111 6.58 -6.74 15.53
N ALA A 112 5.64 -6.59 16.47
CA ALA A 112 4.64 -5.51 16.49
C ALA A 112 5.23 -4.11 16.18
N LYS A 113 6.44 -3.81 16.65
CA LYS A 113 7.15 -2.53 16.38
C LYS A 113 7.49 -2.29 14.90
N ARG A 114 7.38 -3.29 14.02
CA ARG A 114 7.57 -3.20 12.56
C ARG A 114 6.28 -2.86 11.81
N ALA A 115 5.15 -2.68 12.50
CA ALA A 115 3.93 -2.22 11.86
C ALA A 115 4.13 -0.81 11.27
N GLU A 116 3.67 -0.63 10.03
CA GLU A 116 3.69 0.66 9.34
C GLU A 116 2.86 1.69 10.12
N ALA A 117 3.35 2.92 10.24
CA ALA A 117 2.64 4.04 10.86
C ALA A 117 2.06 3.72 12.27
N ARG A 118 2.82 2.96 13.07
CA ARG A 118 2.38 2.54 14.40
C ARG A 118 2.30 3.69 15.41
N ARG A 119 3.14 4.72 15.27
CA ARG A 119 3.25 5.80 16.27
C ARG A 119 2.03 6.70 16.22
N SER A 120 1.49 6.89 15.03
CA SER A 120 0.24 7.61 14.77
C SER A 120 -1.02 6.74 14.91
N ALA A 121 -0.88 5.48 15.37
CA ALA A 121 -1.97 4.52 15.48
C ALA A 121 -2.74 4.26 14.17
N ARG A 122 -2.02 4.17 13.04
CA ARG A 122 -2.62 4.05 11.70
C ARG A 122 -2.40 2.70 11.02
N SER A 123 -1.69 1.75 11.63
CA SER A 123 -1.32 0.49 11.01
C SER A 123 -2.51 -0.28 10.44
N SER A 124 -3.55 -0.53 11.24
CA SER A 124 -4.74 -1.24 10.75
C SER A 124 -5.55 -0.39 9.76
N LYS A 125 -5.58 0.94 9.96
CA LYS A 125 -6.23 1.89 9.04
C LYS A 125 -5.57 1.87 7.66
N HIS A 126 -4.25 1.77 7.57
CA HIS A 126 -3.51 1.66 6.31
C HIS A 126 -3.81 0.36 5.57
N VAL A 127 -3.86 -0.77 6.29
CA VAL A 127 -4.34 -2.04 5.69
C VAL A 127 -5.75 -1.87 5.13
N LYS A 128 -6.67 -1.26 5.90
CA LYS A 128 -8.06 -1.02 5.48
C LYS A 128 -8.15 -0.15 4.22
N LEU A 129 -7.42 0.96 4.17
CA LEU A 129 -7.41 1.86 3.02
C LEU A 129 -6.83 1.18 1.78
N SER A 130 -5.74 0.43 1.95
CA SER A 130 -5.15 -0.32 0.83
C SER A 130 -6.12 -1.36 0.28
N LEU A 131 -6.78 -2.14 1.14
CA LEU A 131 -7.74 -3.15 0.69
C LEU A 131 -8.94 -2.53 -0.03
N LYS A 132 -9.40 -1.35 0.39
CA LYS A 132 -10.47 -0.62 -0.31
C LYS A 132 -10.04 -0.17 -1.71
N ALA A 133 -8.91 0.52 -1.82
CA ALA A 133 -8.40 0.98 -3.11
C ALA A 133 -8.11 -0.17 -4.08
N LEU A 134 -7.55 -1.28 -3.57
CA LEU A 134 -7.30 -2.48 -4.37
C LEU A 134 -8.59 -3.18 -4.79
N ASN A 135 -9.64 -3.17 -3.96
CA ASN A 135 -10.95 -3.70 -4.36
C ASN A 135 -11.56 -2.87 -5.49
N GLU A 136 -11.51 -1.54 -5.39
CA GLU A 136 -12.01 -0.63 -6.44
C GLU A 136 -11.29 -0.88 -7.78
N LEU A 137 -9.96 -1.01 -7.75
CA LEU A 137 -9.18 -1.37 -8.94
C LEU A 137 -9.53 -2.76 -9.47
N THR A 138 -9.75 -3.73 -8.57
CA THR A 138 -10.11 -5.10 -8.96
C THR A 138 -11.46 -5.12 -9.67
N VAL A 139 -12.48 -4.45 -9.13
CA VAL A 139 -13.81 -4.37 -9.73
C VAL A 139 -13.75 -3.75 -11.12
N ALA A 140 -12.94 -2.70 -11.31
CA ALA A 140 -12.73 -2.09 -12.63
C ALA A 140 -12.04 -3.05 -13.61
N LEU A 141 -11.05 -3.81 -13.17
CA LEU A 141 -10.34 -4.77 -14.02
C LEU A 141 -11.16 -6.02 -14.35
N SER A 142 -12.13 -6.39 -13.51
CA SER A 142 -13.00 -7.55 -13.72
C SER A 142 -14.37 -7.20 -14.29
N GLU A 143 -14.57 -5.99 -14.83
CA GLU A 143 -15.88 -5.50 -15.31
C GLU A 143 -16.52 -6.42 -16.37
N ALA A 144 -15.71 -7.12 -17.17
CA ALA A 144 -16.21 -8.03 -18.21
C ALA A 144 -16.68 -9.40 -17.68
N ASP A 145 -16.45 -9.72 -16.39
CA ASP A 145 -16.82 -10.99 -15.77
C ASP A 145 -17.47 -10.73 -14.39
N ASP A 146 -18.80 -10.59 -14.39
CA ASP A 146 -19.60 -10.33 -13.19
C ASP A 146 -19.39 -11.38 -12.10
N VAL A 147 -19.19 -12.65 -12.48
CA VAL A 147 -19.01 -13.75 -11.53
C VAL A 147 -17.66 -13.63 -10.83
N LEU A 148 -16.59 -13.35 -11.59
CA LEU A 148 -15.26 -13.11 -11.05
C LEU A 148 -15.23 -11.83 -10.20
N SER A 149 -15.86 -10.76 -10.67
CA SER A 149 -15.97 -9.48 -9.98
C SER A 149 -16.64 -9.63 -8.60
N ASP A 150 -17.81 -10.28 -8.54
CA ASP A 150 -18.51 -10.55 -7.29
C ASP A 150 -17.72 -11.47 -6.35
N LYS A 151 -17.04 -12.49 -6.90
CA LYS A 151 -16.16 -13.38 -6.13
C LYS A 151 -15.00 -12.63 -5.47
N LEU A 152 -14.34 -11.73 -6.21
CA LEU A 152 -13.23 -10.91 -5.70
C LEU A 152 -13.72 -9.91 -4.66
N ASP A 153 -14.81 -9.19 -4.94
CA ASP A 153 -15.41 -8.23 -4.00
C ASP A 153 -15.81 -8.89 -2.67
N LYS A 154 -16.41 -10.09 -2.72
CA LYS A 154 -16.68 -10.90 -1.52
C LYS A 154 -15.41 -11.24 -0.75
N GLY A 155 -14.32 -11.57 -1.46
CA GLY A 155 -13.00 -11.82 -0.87
C GLY A 155 -12.45 -10.62 -0.10
N PHE A 156 -12.47 -9.43 -0.72
CA PHE A 156 -12.06 -8.17 -0.08
C PHE A 156 -12.96 -7.81 1.11
N LYS A 157 -14.28 -7.89 0.96
CA LYS A 157 -15.24 -7.64 2.04
C LYS A 157 -15.00 -8.55 3.25
N LYS A 158 -14.70 -9.84 3.01
CA LYS A 158 -14.34 -10.78 4.08
C LYS A 158 -13.06 -10.36 4.84
N ALA A 159 -12.01 -9.94 4.12
CA ALA A 159 -10.79 -9.45 4.76
C ALA A 159 -11.04 -8.16 5.57
N LEU A 160 -11.81 -7.22 5.01
CA LEU A 160 -12.18 -5.95 5.64
C LEU A 160 -13.03 -6.14 6.90
N ALA A 161 -13.98 -7.08 6.89
CA ALA A 161 -14.80 -7.42 8.06
C ALA A 161 -13.91 -7.93 9.21
N LYS A 162 -13.04 -8.91 8.93
CA LYS A 162 -12.10 -9.46 9.91
C LYS A 162 -11.15 -8.41 10.50
N LEU A 163 -10.67 -7.50 9.66
CA LEU A 163 -9.83 -6.39 10.11
C LEU A 163 -10.59 -5.42 11.01
N SER A 164 -11.87 -5.17 10.73
CA SER A 164 -12.72 -4.30 11.55
C SER A 164 -12.99 -4.93 12.92
N ASP A 165 -13.16 -6.25 12.99
CA ASP A 165 -13.38 -6.99 14.25
C ASP A 165 -12.13 -7.09 15.14
N LEU A 166 -10.94 -6.78 14.62
CA LEU A 166 -9.67 -6.91 15.35
C LEU A 166 -9.55 -5.91 16.50
N ASN A 167 -10.07 -4.69 16.34
CA ASN A 167 -9.97 -3.59 17.31
C ASN A 167 -8.56 -3.32 17.86
N ASP A 168 -7.53 -3.49 17.03
CA ASP A 168 -6.13 -3.17 17.34
C ASP A 168 -5.56 -2.20 16.28
N PRO A 169 -5.49 -0.88 16.56
CA PRO A 169 -5.06 0.11 15.58
C PRO A 169 -3.57 0.02 15.20
N THR A 170 -2.74 -0.57 16.07
CA THR A 170 -1.26 -0.57 15.95
C THR A 170 -0.67 -1.96 15.77
N PHE A 171 -1.48 -3.01 15.91
CA PHE A 171 -1.03 -4.40 16.07
C PHE A 171 -0.16 -4.61 17.33
N ALA A 172 -0.34 -3.79 18.37
CA ALA A 172 0.43 -3.89 19.61
C ALA A 172 0.20 -5.22 20.34
N SER A 173 -1.00 -5.79 20.22
CA SER A 173 -1.41 -6.99 20.95
C SER A 173 -0.98 -8.30 20.25
N LEU A 174 -0.06 -8.24 19.28
CA LEU A 174 0.43 -9.42 18.55
C LEU A 174 1.24 -10.42 19.39
N LEU A 175 1.63 -10.06 20.61
CA LEU A 175 2.21 -10.99 21.57
C LEU A 175 1.16 -11.98 22.11
N GLU A 176 -0.12 -11.60 22.06
CA GLU A 176 -1.22 -12.46 22.48
C GLU A 176 -1.53 -13.50 21.40
N PRO A 177 -1.50 -14.82 21.70
CA PRO A 177 -1.72 -15.87 20.71
C PRO A 177 -3.02 -15.70 19.92
N GLN A 178 -4.11 -15.30 20.59
CA GLN A 178 -5.42 -15.11 19.95
C GLN A 178 -5.40 -13.97 18.93
N THR A 179 -4.84 -12.81 19.30
CA THR A 179 -4.73 -11.66 18.40
C THR A 179 -3.83 -11.99 17.21
N ARG A 180 -2.71 -12.69 17.46
CA ARG A 180 -1.80 -13.14 16.41
C ARG A 180 -2.51 -14.04 15.40
N ILE A 181 -3.33 -14.99 15.87
CA ILE A 181 -4.15 -15.84 15.01
C ILE A 181 -5.12 -14.99 14.19
N LYS A 182 -5.82 -14.03 14.80
CA LYS A 182 -6.73 -13.12 14.06
C LYS A 182 -6.02 -12.37 12.94
N VAL A 183 -4.85 -11.78 13.20
CA VAL A 183 -4.05 -11.08 12.17
C VAL A 183 -3.56 -12.04 11.09
N LYS A 184 -3.17 -13.28 11.45
CA LYS A 184 -2.80 -14.30 10.47
C LYS A 184 -3.97 -14.70 9.57
N VAL A 185 -5.19 -14.80 10.11
CA VAL A 185 -6.40 -15.10 9.34
C VAL A 185 -6.76 -13.94 8.39
N ILE A 186 -6.53 -12.69 8.80
CA ILE A 186 -6.66 -11.52 7.91
C ILE A 186 -5.66 -11.64 6.75
N GLN A 187 -4.38 -11.92 7.05
CA GLN A 187 -3.34 -12.12 6.03
C GLN A 187 -3.73 -13.24 5.04
N GLN A 188 -4.18 -14.38 5.54
CA GLN A 188 -4.64 -15.49 4.68
C GLN A 188 -5.83 -15.12 3.80
N SER A 189 -6.71 -14.23 4.27
CA SER A 189 -7.83 -13.75 3.48
C SER A 189 -7.37 -12.83 2.34
N VAL A 190 -6.32 -12.02 2.57
CA VAL A 190 -5.65 -11.24 1.50
C VAL A 190 -4.93 -12.16 0.52
N ASP A 191 -4.25 -13.20 1.00
CA ASP A 191 -3.56 -14.18 0.14
C ASP A 191 -4.55 -15.00 -0.71
N ALA A 192 -5.75 -15.29 -0.19
CA ALA A 192 -6.80 -15.93 -0.97
C ALA A 192 -7.27 -15.03 -2.14
N VAL A 193 -7.42 -13.72 -1.91
CA VAL A 193 -7.72 -12.75 -2.98
C VAL A 193 -6.58 -12.72 -4.01
N ARG A 194 -5.31 -12.66 -3.56
CA ARG A 194 -4.13 -12.72 -4.45
C ARG A 194 -4.14 -13.96 -5.34
N ALA A 195 -4.51 -15.12 -4.77
CA ALA A 195 -4.57 -16.36 -5.52
C ALA A 195 -5.61 -16.30 -6.64
N ILE A 196 -6.80 -15.75 -6.37
CA ILE A 196 -7.85 -15.55 -7.39
C ILE A 196 -7.40 -14.55 -8.45
N VAL A 197 -6.83 -13.40 -8.04
CA VAL A 197 -6.29 -12.40 -8.97
C VAL A 197 -5.28 -13.02 -9.93
N ARG A 198 -4.35 -13.84 -9.42
CA ARG A 198 -3.35 -14.51 -10.25
C ARG A 198 -3.93 -15.61 -11.15
N ALA A 199 -4.83 -16.43 -10.62
CA ALA A 199 -5.31 -17.63 -11.29
C ALA A 199 -6.44 -17.36 -12.28
N GLU A 200 -7.23 -16.31 -12.08
CA GLU A 200 -8.46 -16.05 -12.84
C GLU A 200 -8.42 -14.68 -13.53
N LEU A 201 -8.11 -13.59 -12.80
CA LEU A 201 -8.09 -12.24 -13.38
C LEU A 201 -6.91 -12.01 -14.34
N GLY A 202 -5.72 -12.48 -14.01
CA GLY A 202 -4.55 -12.36 -14.90
C GLY A 202 -4.79 -12.98 -16.28
N PRO A 203 -5.25 -14.24 -16.36
CA PRO A 203 -5.64 -14.87 -17.62
C PRO A 203 -6.79 -14.17 -18.35
N SER A 204 -7.83 -13.69 -17.65
CA SER A 204 -8.95 -13.00 -18.29
C SER A 204 -8.53 -11.70 -18.96
N LEU A 205 -7.46 -11.07 -18.47
CA LEU A 205 -6.84 -9.88 -19.05
C LEU A 205 -5.76 -10.20 -20.11
N SER A 206 -5.56 -11.48 -20.47
CA SER A 206 -4.50 -11.94 -21.37
C SER A 206 -3.08 -11.60 -20.90
N VAL A 207 -2.86 -11.46 -19.59
CA VAL A 207 -1.56 -11.11 -18.96
C VAL A 207 -0.70 -12.36 -18.68
N ALA A 208 -0.99 -13.49 -19.34
CA ALA A 208 -0.53 -14.80 -18.90
C ALA A 208 0.99 -15.01 -19.00
N ALA A 209 1.62 -15.14 -17.82
CA ALA A 209 2.79 -15.99 -17.53
C ALA A 209 4.21 -15.52 -17.93
N GLY A 210 4.42 -14.27 -18.34
CA GLY A 210 5.77 -13.66 -18.43
C GLY A 210 6.15 -12.73 -17.27
N PHE A 211 5.15 -12.34 -16.47
CA PHE A 211 5.28 -11.29 -15.46
C PHE A 211 5.81 -11.85 -14.15
N ASN A 212 7.13 -11.96 -14.02
CA ASN A 212 7.75 -12.02 -12.71
C ASN A 212 7.66 -10.61 -12.12
N SER A 213 7.00 -10.43 -10.98
CA SER A 213 6.80 -9.13 -10.32
C SER A 213 8.09 -8.49 -9.79
N LEU A 214 9.25 -8.99 -10.23
CA LEU A 214 10.61 -8.63 -9.82
C LEU A 214 11.57 -8.42 -11.00
N ASP A 215 11.13 -8.55 -12.26
CA ASP A 215 11.97 -8.23 -13.44
C ASP A 215 11.57 -6.85 -14.01
N GLY A 216 12.47 -5.87 -13.86
CA GLY A 216 12.45 -4.51 -14.42
C GLY A 216 11.45 -3.54 -13.78
N ASP A 217 11.83 -2.47 -13.08
CA ASP A 217 13.09 -1.72 -12.89
C ASP A 217 13.40 -1.51 -11.40
#